data_AF-A0A8S4S3H6-F1
#
_entry.id   AF-A0A8S4S3H6-F1
#
_cell.length_a   1.000
_cell.length_b   1.000
_cell.length_c   1.000
_cell.angle_alpha   90.00
_cell.angle_beta   90.00
_cell.angle_gamma   90.00
#
_symmetry.space_group_name_H-M   'P 1'
#
loop_
_entity.id
_entity.type
_entity.pdbx_description
1 polymer ?
#
loop_
_entity_poly.entity_id
_entity_poly.type
_entity_poly.pdbx_seq_one_letter_code
_entity_poly.pdbx_strand_id
1 'polypeptide(L)'
;MTKVYFNHDSLCVEVLSARDVIPLDPNGLSDPFVVLELLPKRLFPKTHEQITNVQKKTLNPIWDECFEFGVSLEACRSQQATLALSVWDKDVLTADDFAGEAYVSLSRVPGVNSHAPPDPLRPIELPLMQLHDRNHPILQILESRTTDKLAIDFVKKQKLRFAEQ
;
A
#
# COMPACT_ATOMS: atom_id res chain seq x y z
N MET A 1 -10.97 -3.41 -0.35
CA MET A 1 -11.86 -2.47 -1.07
C MET A 1 -11.40 -1.06 -0.75
N THR A 2 -11.18 -0.27 -1.79
CA THR A 2 -10.70 1.11 -1.65
C THR A 2 -11.40 1.98 -2.69
N LYS A 3 -11.67 3.24 -2.40
CA LYS A 3 -11.99 4.25 -3.42
C LYS A 3 -10.84 5.22 -3.54
N VAL A 4 -10.53 5.64 -4.76
CA VAL A 4 -9.46 6.60 -5.01
C VAL A 4 -9.95 7.55 -6.07
N TYR A 5 -9.88 8.86 -5.82
CA TYR A 5 -10.22 9.90 -6.78
C TYR A 5 -9.39 11.15 -6.51
N PHE A 6 -9.19 11.97 -7.55
CA PHE A 6 -8.50 13.24 -7.46
C PHE A 6 -9.52 14.39 -7.48
N ASN A 7 -9.45 15.27 -6.50
CA ASN A 7 -10.38 16.37 -6.32
C ASN A 7 -9.68 17.58 -5.67
N HIS A 8 -9.95 18.80 -6.14
CA HIS A 8 -9.42 20.06 -5.58
C HIS A 8 -7.91 20.04 -5.19
N ASP A 9 -7.04 19.62 -6.12
CA ASP A 9 -5.58 19.52 -5.92
C ASP A 9 -5.12 18.48 -4.88
N SER A 10 -5.99 17.52 -4.58
CA SER A 10 -5.72 16.45 -3.63
C SER A 10 -6.12 15.08 -4.19
N LEU A 11 -5.34 14.07 -3.83
CA LEU A 11 -5.72 12.67 -4.00
C LEU A 11 -6.46 12.20 -2.75
N CYS A 12 -7.74 11.89 -2.91
CA CYS A 12 -8.60 11.34 -1.87
C CYS A 12 -8.56 9.80 -1.94
N VAL A 13 -8.35 9.16 -0.80
CA VAL A 13 -8.32 7.70 -0.66
C VAL A 13 -9.26 7.29 0.46
N GLU A 14 -10.27 6.48 0.16
CA GLU A 14 -11.14 5.86 1.16
C GLU A 14 -10.76 4.39 1.30
N VAL A 15 -10.23 4.00 2.47
CA VAL A 15 -9.90 2.62 2.80
C VAL A 15 -11.12 2.01 3.50
N LEU A 16 -11.87 1.18 2.79
CA LEU A 16 -13.15 0.67 3.29
C LEU A 16 -12.97 -0.59 4.12
N SER A 17 -12.40 -1.64 3.52
CA SER A 17 -12.31 -2.96 4.15
C SER A 17 -11.31 -3.88 3.46
N ALA A 18 -10.92 -4.96 4.13
CA ALA A 18 -10.29 -6.11 3.52
C ALA A 18 -11.07 -7.38 3.89
N ARG A 19 -10.82 -8.46 3.15
CA ARG A 19 -11.40 -9.78 3.41
C ARG A 19 -10.30 -10.82 3.28
N ASP A 20 -10.46 -11.91 4.01
CA ASP A 20 -9.55 -13.05 3.97
C ASP A 20 -8.07 -12.63 4.18
N VAL A 21 -7.85 -11.69 5.10
CA VAL A 21 -6.49 -11.34 5.56
C VAL A 21 -5.86 -12.60 6.17
N ILE A 22 -4.55 -12.77 6.01
CA ILE A 22 -3.85 -13.92 6.58
C ILE A 22 -3.88 -13.86 8.12
N PRO A 23 -4.09 -15.00 8.80
CA PRO A 23 -3.97 -15.06 10.25
C PRO A 23 -2.50 -15.08 10.63
N LEU A 24 -2.06 -14.02 11.31
CA LEU A 24 -0.67 -13.87 11.77
C LEU A 24 -0.56 -14.07 13.29
N ASP A 25 -1.65 -13.85 14.05
CA ASP A 25 -1.67 -14.11 15.48
C ASP A 25 -1.82 -15.61 15.85
N PRO A 26 -1.31 -16.04 17.02
CA PRO A 26 -1.56 -17.37 17.57
C PRO A 26 -3.04 -17.69 17.81
N ASN A 27 -3.89 -16.67 17.90
CA ASN A 27 -5.33 -16.81 18.08
C ASN A 27 -6.07 -17.20 16.77
N GLY A 28 -5.35 -17.28 15.64
CA GLY A 28 -5.90 -17.58 14.32
C GLY A 28 -6.59 -16.39 13.64
N LEU A 29 -6.34 -15.17 14.11
CA LEU A 29 -6.83 -13.90 13.61
C LEU A 29 -5.63 -12.96 13.36
N SER A 30 -5.91 -11.67 13.20
CA SER A 30 -4.94 -10.59 13.16
C SER A 30 -5.57 -9.32 13.71
N ASP A 31 -4.76 -8.35 14.06
CA ASP A 31 -5.07 -6.95 14.35
C ASP A 31 -4.69 -6.03 13.15
N PRO A 32 -5.34 -6.15 11.97
CA PRO A 32 -4.86 -5.49 10.75
C PRO A 32 -5.03 -3.96 10.71
N PHE A 33 -4.05 -3.30 10.11
CA PHE A 33 -4.07 -1.89 9.71
C PHE A 33 -3.45 -1.69 8.31
N VAL A 34 -3.74 -0.56 7.67
CA VAL A 34 -3.24 -0.24 6.33
C VAL A 34 -2.29 0.96 6.39
N VAL A 35 -1.12 0.81 5.78
CA VAL A 35 -0.18 1.89 5.49
C VAL A 35 -0.35 2.32 4.04
N LEU A 36 -0.62 3.61 3.83
CA LEU A 36 -0.78 4.25 2.54
C LEU A 36 0.48 5.04 2.18
N GLU A 37 1.06 4.78 1.01
CA GLU A 37 2.28 5.42 0.55
C GLU A 37 2.22 5.81 -0.94
N LEU A 38 2.59 7.05 -1.27
CA LEU A 38 2.75 7.49 -2.65
C LEU A 38 4.17 7.24 -3.16
N LEU A 39 4.26 6.58 -4.31
CA LEU A 39 5.49 6.13 -4.94
C LEU A 39 5.61 6.60 -6.39
N PRO A 40 6.85 6.80 -6.89
CA PRO A 40 8.09 6.84 -6.12
C PRO A 40 8.22 8.15 -5.32
N LYS A 41 8.91 8.11 -4.16
CA LYS A 41 9.12 9.28 -3.29
C LYS A 41 9.70 10.51 -3.99
N ARG A 42 10.48 10.31 -5.06
CA ARG A 42 11.02 11.42 -5.88
C ARG A 42 9.94 12.26 -6.56
N LEU A 43 8.77 11.66 -6.88
CA LEU A 43 7.62 12.38 -7.43
C LEU A 43 6.77 13.00 -6.33
N PHE A 44 6.80 12.43 -5.12
CA PHE A 44 6.00 12.86 -3.98
C PHE A 44 6.87 13.17 -2.75
N PRO A 45 7.83 14.12 -2.84
CA PRO A 45 8.83 14.33 -1.79
C PRO A 45 8.26 14.94 -0.51
N LYS A 46 7.09 15.57 -0.58
CA LYS A 46 6.40 16.22 0.55
C LYS A 46 5.32 15.35 1.19
N THR A 47 5.09 14.15 0.65
CA THR A 47 4.03 13.27 1.15
C THR A 47 4.61 12.25 2.12
N HIS A 48 4.01 12.17 3.29
CA HIS A 48 4.31 11.15 4.30
C HIS A 48 3.36 9.97 4.16
N GLU A 49 3.75 8.83 4.71
CA GLU A 49 2.83 7.71 4.86
C GLU A 49 1.69 8.07 5.80
N GLN A 50 0.50 7.55 5.51
CA GLN A 50 -0.68 7.67 6.35
C GLN A 50 -1.14 6.27 6.75
N ILE A 51 -1.70 6.13 7.95
CA ILE A 51 -1.97 4.82 8.56
C ILE A 51 -3.40 4.81 9.07
N THR A 52 -4.14 3.72 8.84
CA THR A 52 -5.48 3.53 9.42
C THR A 52 -5.43 3.19 10.90
N ASN A 53 -6.58 3.21 11.55
CA ASN A 53 -6.72 2.54 12.84
C ASN A 53 -6.50 1.03 12.71
N VAL A 54 -6.09 0.44 13.81
CA VAL A 54 -5.93 -1.01 13.98
C VAL A 54 -7.30 -1.63 14.26
N GLN A 55 -7.69 -2.60 13.45
CA GLN A 55 -8.92 -3.37 13.65
C GLN A 55 -8.60 -4.66 14.36
N LYS A 56 -9.09 -4.85 15.59
CA LYS A 56 -8.64 -5.95 16.44
C LYS A 56 -9.30 -7.29 16.08
N LYS A 57 -8.52 -8.37 16.09
CA LYS A 57 -8.95 -9.77 16.06
C LYS A 57 -9.93 -10.05 14.93
N THR A 58 -9.54 -9.72 13.70
CA THR A 58 -10.38 -9.92 12.52
C THR A 58 -9.54 -10.19 11.28
N LEU A 59 -10.00 -11.15 10.47
CA LEU A 59 -9.49 -11.36 9.10
C LEU A 59 -10.29 -10.59 8.04
N ASN A 60 -11.34 -9.89 8.47
CA ASN A 60 -12.24 -9.12 7.61
C ASN A 60 -12.41 -7.70 8.18
N PRO A 61 -11.34 -6.91 8.24
CA PRO A 61 -11.39 -5.57 8.82
C PRO A 61 -12.25 -4.62 7.99
N ILE A 62 -12.94 -3.72 8.69
CA ILE A 62 -13.65 -2.58 8.12
C ILE A 62 -13.02 -1.34 8.76
N TRP A 63 -12.35 -0.53 7.97
CA TRP A 63 -11.74 0.72 8.43
C TRP A 63 -12.70 1.89 8.19
N ASP A 64 -13.24 2.01 6.98
CA ASP A 64 -14.09 3.13 6.55
C ASP A 64 -13.42 4.50 6.81
N GLU A 65 -12.13 4.61 6.49
CA GLU A 65 -11.30 5.78 6.78
C GLU A 65 -10.95 6.54 5.50
N CYS A 66 -10.95 7.87 5.60
CA CYS A 66 -10.66 8.78 4.49
C CYS A 66 -9.31 9.48 4.69
N PHE A 67 -8.50 9.50 3.64
CA PHE A 67 -7.17 10.08 3.62
C PHE A 67 -7.05 11.06 2.45
N GLU A 68 -6.23 12.08 2.64
CA GLU A 68 -6.00 13.13 1.64
C GLU A 68 -4.49 13.36 1.48
N PHE A 69 -4.03 13.35 0.23
CA PHE A 69 -2.68 13.73 -0.13
C PHE A 69 -2.71 14.98 -1.00
N GLY A 70 -2.17 16.10 -0.49
CA GLY A 70 -1.97 17.30 -1.29
C GLY A 70 -0.84 17.08 -2.31
N VAL A 71 -1.21 16.81 -3.56
CA VAL A 71 -0.28 16.47 -4.64
C VAL A 71 -0.71 17.12 -5.95
N SER A 72 0.26 17.50 -6.78
CA SER A 72 -0.07 18.10 -8.07
C SER A 72 -0.65 17.07 -9.03
N LEU A 73 -1.63 17.50 -9.82
CA LEU A 73 -2.21 16.71 -10.89
C LEU A 73 -1.16 16.19 -11.87
N GLU A 74 -0.14 17.00 -12.17
CA GLU A 74 0.98 16.61 -13.04
C GLU A 74 1.78 15.43 -12.48
N ALA A 75 2.06 15.42 -11.17
CA ALA A 75 2.75 14.30 -10.53
C ALA A 75 1.91 13.02 -10.64
N CYS A 76 0.59 13.10 -10.43
CA CYS A 76 -0.34 11.97 -10.56
C CYS A 76 -0.44 11.42 -12.00
N ARG A 77 -0.22 12.26 -13.02
CA ARG A 77 -0.24 11.86 -14.43
C ARG A 77 0.98 11.07 -14.88
N SER A 78 2.06 11.09 -14.10
CA SER A 78 3.24 10.30 -14.39
C SER A 78 2.90 8.80 -14.46
N GLN A 79 3.42 8.11 -15.48
CA GLN A 79 3.21 6.66 -15.64
C GLN A 79 3.73 5.84 -14.46
N GLN A 80 4.70 6.37 -13.71
CA GLN A 80 5.29 5.72 -12.55
C GLN A 80 4.56 6.03 -11.24
N ALA A 81 3.64 7.00 -11.24
CA ALA A 81 2.93 7.42 -10.06
C ALA A 81 1.96 6.33 -9.57
N THR A 82 2.18 5.87 -8.35
CA THR A 82 1.47 4.72 -7.77
C THR A 82 1.15 5.01 -6.31
N LEU A 83 -0.07 4.70 -5.90
CA LEU A 83 -0.44 4.54 -4.50
C LEU A 83 -0.20 3.08 -4.09
N ALA A 84 0.63 2.86 -3.08
CA ALA A 84 0.82 1.58 -2.43
C ALA A 84 -0.03 1.52 -1.16
N LEU A 85 -0.70 0.39 -0.97
CA LEU A 85 -1.50 0.05 0.20
C LEU A 85 -0.90 -1.22 0.78
N SER A 86 -0.26 -1.15 1.93
CA SER A 86 0.30 -2.32 2.63
C SER A 86 -0.53 -2.63 3.85
N VAL A 87 -1.02 -3.86 3.96
CA VAL A 87 -1.71 -4.36 5.16
C VAL A 87 -0.66 -4.97 6.08
N TRP A 88 -0.74 -4.62 7.35
CA TRP A 88 0.13 -5.08 8.42
C TRP A 88 -0.71 -5.56 9.59
N ASP A 89 -0.17 -6.49 10.36
CA ASP A 89 -0.72 -6.92 11.64
C ASP A 89 -0.04 -6.17 12.78
N LYS A 90 -0.82 -5.71 13.76
CA LYS A 90 -0.31 -4.94 14.88
C LYS A 90 0.06 -5.86 16.04
N ASP A 91 1.35 -5.94 16.33
CA ASP A 91 1.84 -6.67 17.49
C ASP A 91 2.14 -5.77 18.69
N VAL A 92 1.83 -6.29 19.89
CA VAL A 92 2.05 -5.58 21.15
C VAL A 92 3.46 -5.80 21.69
N LEU A 93 4.03 -6.99 21.47
CA LEU A 93 5.31 -7.41 22.05
C LEU A 93 6.43 -7.58 21.02
N THR A 94 6.06 -7.79 19.76
CA THR A 94 6.97 -8.00 18.62
C THR A 94 6.85 -6.84 17.63
N ALA A 95 7.64 -6.89 16.56
CA ALA A 95 7.43 -6.01 15.40
C ALA A 95 6.15 -6.41 14.66
N ASP A 96 5.60 -5.47 13.91
CA ASP A 96 4.35 -5.64 13.16
C ASP A 96 4.57 -6.54 11.93
N ASP A 97 3.75 -7.58 11.78
CA ASP A 97 3.88 -8.55 10.68
C ASP A 97 3.27 -8.05 9.36
N PHE A 98 3.90 -8.39 8.23
CA PHE A 98 3.41 -8.00 6.91
C PHE A 98 2.34 -8.95 6.38
N ALA A 99 1.13 -8.43 6.14
CA ALA A 99 -0.02 -9.21 5.67
C ALA A 99 -0.25 -9.15 4.15
N GLY A 100 0.37 -8.21 3.43
CA GLY A 100 0.29 -8.12 1.97
C GLY A 100 0.21 -6.68 1.46
N GLU A 101 0.36 -6.49 0.15
CA GLU A 101 0.29 -5.16 -0.46
C GLU A 101 -0.48 -5.14 -1.77
N ALA A 102 -1.05 -3.97 -2.07
CA ALA A 102 -1.79 -3.67 -3.27
C ALA A 102 -1.34 -2.32 -3.83
N TYR A 103 -1.55 -2.14 -5.14
CA TYR A 103 -1.10 -0.94 -5.85
C TYR A 103 -2.19 -0.37 -6.74
N VAL A 104 -2.26 0.95 -6.80
CA VAL A 104 -3.14 1.71 -7.69
C VAL A 104 -2.31 2.66 -8.52
N SER A 105 -2.34 2.53 -9.85
CA SER A 105 -1.71 3.51 -10.74
C SER A 105 -2.52 4.81 -10.71
N LEU A 106 -1.89 5.92 -10.31
CA LEU A 106 -2.57 7.22 -10.20
C LEU A 106 -3.05 7.73 -11.55
N SER A 107 -2.38 7.35 -12.65
CA SER A 107 -2.81 7.70 -14.01
C SER A 107 -4.21 7.17 -14.38
N ARG A 108 -4.70 6.13 -13.69
CA ARG A 108 -6.03 5.53 -13.91
C ARG A 108 -7.06 5.99 -12.89
N VAL A 109 -6.67 6.84 -11.94
CA VAL A 109 -7.54 7.35 -10.90
C VAL A 109 -8.52 8.37 -11.50
N PRO A 110 -9.82 8.27 -11.19
CA PRO A 110 -10.80 9.29 -11.56
C PRO A 110 -10.38 10.69 -11.16
N GLY A 111 -10.49 11.66 -12.07
CA GLY A 111 -10.04 13.05 -11.86
C GLY A 111 -8.59 13.33 -12.28
N VAL A 112 -7.75 12.30 -12.52
CA VAL A 112 -6.35 12.50 -12.97
C VAL A 112 -6.25 12.65 -14.49
N ASN A 113 -6.78 11.66 -15.21
CA ASN A 113 -6.91 11.66 -16.66
C ASN A 113 -8.40 11.50 -17.00
N SER A 114 -8.93 12.33 -17.89
CA SER A 114 -10.36 12.43 -18.22
C SER A 114 -10.98 11.19 -18.90
N HIS A 115 -10.36 10.01 -18.77
CA HIS A 115 -10.85 8.71 -19.21
C HIS A 115 -11.31 7.84 -18.03
N ALA A 116 -11.75 8.46 -16.94
CA ALA A 116 -12.25 7.77 -15.76
C ALA A 116 -13.50 6.93 -16.09
N PRO A 117 -13.73 5.80 -15.40
CA PRO A 117 -15.02 5.12 -15.46
C PRO A 117 -16.17 6.06 -15.08
N PRO A 118 -17.39 5.82 -15.58
CA PRO A 118 -18.54 6.73 -15.42
C PRO A 118 -18.95 6.98 -13.96
N ASP A 119 -18.47 6.16 -13.02
CA ASP A 119 -18.68 6.34 -11.58
C ASP A 119 -17.31 6.47 -10.86
N PRO A 120 -16.88 7.69 -10.52
CA PRO A 120 -15.64 7.94 -9.78
C PRO A 120 -15.68 7.46 -8.32
N LEU A 121 -16.87 7.09 -7.81
CA LEU A 121 -17.08 6.70 -6.42
C LEU A 121 -17.17 5.17 -6.25
N ARG A 122 -17.06 4.39 -7.33
CA ARG A 122 -17.13 2.93 -7.24
C ARG A 122 -15.89 2.37 -6.52
N PRO A 123 -16.05 1.61 -5.43
CA PRO A 123 -14.93 0.92 -4.79
C PRO A 123 -14.27 -0.07 -5.74
N ILE A 124 -12.94 -0.09 -5.72
CA ILE A 124 -12.12 -1.10 -6.39
C ILE A 124 -11.72 -2.20 -5.40
N GLU A 125 -11.82 -3.44 -5.86
CA GLU A 125 -11.22 -4.59 -5.19
C GLU A 125 -9.79 -4.74 -5.69
N LEU A 126 -8.84 -4.75 -4.76
CA LEU A 126 -7.42 -4.89 -5.06
C LEU A 126 -6.93 -6.21 -4.48
N PRO A 127 -6.25 -7.07 -5.28
CA PRO A 127 -5.66 -8.28 -4.75
C PRO A 127 -4.50 -7.91 -3.81
N LEU A 128 -4.51 -8.51 -2.61
CA LEU A 128 -3.36 -8.42 -1.71
C LEU A 128 -2.29 -9.39 -2.21
N MET A 129 -1.19 -8.83 -2.71
CA MET A 129 -0.05 -9.58 -3.15
C MET A 129 0.89 -9.83 -1.97
N GLN A 130 1.32 -11.06 -1.85
CA GLN A 130 2.32 -11.49 -0.88
C GLN A 130 3.50 -12.05 -1.66
N LEU A 131 4.66 -11.42 -1.51
CA LEU A 131 5.90 -12.03 -1.94
C LEU A 131 6.24 -13.08 -0.88
N HIS A 132 6.20 -14.37 -1.25
CA HIS A 132 6.44 -15.47 -0.33
C HIS A 132 7.86 -16.04 -0.43
N ASP A 133 8.59 -15.72 -1.51
CA ASP A 133 9.88 -16.34 -1.80
C ASP A 133 11.04 -15.36 -1.57
N ARG A 134 11.78 -15.62 -0.49
CA ARG A 134 13.02 -14.89 -0.12
C ARG A 134 14.15 -15.13 -1.12
N ASN A 135 14.09 -16.23 -1.87
CA ASN A 135 15.06 -16.61 -2.89
C ASN A 135 14.62 -16.20 -4.30
N HIS A 136 13.56 -15.40 -4.43
CA HIS A 136 13.05 -15.00 -5.73
C HIS A 136 14.16 -14.34 -6.57
N PRO A 137 14.34 -14.71 -7.87
CA PRO A 137 15.44 -14.20 -8.70
C PRO A 137 15.53 -12.67 -8.74
N ILE A 138 14.39 -11.98 -8.66
CA ILE A 138 14.35 -10.52 -8.61
C ILE A 138 15.09 -9.96 -7.38
N LEU A 139 14.95 -10.58 -6.20
CA LEU A 139 15.64 -10.12 -5.00
C LEU A 139 17.16 -10.33 -5.13
N GLN A 140 17.59 -11.46 -5.68
CA GLN A 140 19.01 -11.73 -5.95
C GLN A 140 19.61 -10.73 -6.96
N ILE A 141 18.87 -10.42 -8.02
CA ILE A 141 19.29 -9.42 -9.01
C ILE A 141 19.41 -8.04 -8.35
N LEU A 142 18.45 -7.65 -7.51
CA LEU A 142 18.49 -6.37 -6.81
C LEU A 142 19.62 -6.31 -5.78
N GLU A 143 19.92 -7.42 -5.09
CA GLU A 143 21.04 -7.55 -4.16
C GLU A 143 22.40 -7.35 -4.83
N SER A 144 22.56 -7.82 -6.06
CA SER A 144 23.81 -7.63 -6.81
C SER A 144 24.07 -6.17 -7.21
N ARG A 145 23.05 -5.29 -7.17
CA ARG A 145 23.14 -3.87 -7.54
C ARG A 145 23.65 -3.03 -6.37
N THR A 146 24.88 -3.28 -5.93
CA THR A 146 25.49 -2.69 -4.72
C THR A 146 25.75 -1.18 -4.78
N THR A 147 25.67 -0.56 -5.96
CA THR A 147 25.79 0.90 -6.13
C THR A 147 24.45 1.62 -6.24
N ASP A 148 23.35 0.86 -6.35
CA ASP A 148 22.01 1.41 -6.48
C ASP A 148 21.34 1.49 -5.10
N LYS A 149 21.36 2.69 -4.52
CA LYS A 149 20.78 2.93 -3.19
C LYS A 149 19.30 2.54 -3.13
N LEU A 150 18.53 2.74 -4.20
CA LEU A 150 17.11 2.39 -4.22
C LEU A 150 16.91 0.87 -4.21
N ALA A 151 17.74 0.14 -4.96
CA ALA A 151 17.72 -1.32 -4.94
C ALA A 151 18.11 -1.85 -3.54
N ILE A 152 19.14 -1.27 -2.92
CA ILE A 152 19.57 -1.63 -1.57
C ILE A 152 18.46 -1.39 -0.54
N ASP A 153 17.87 -0.20 -0.54
CA ASP A 153 16.83 0.17 0.42
C ASP A 153 15.57 -0.69 0.22
N PHE A 154 15.21 -1.00 -1.03
CA PHE A 154 14.12 -1.91 -1.35
C PHE A 154 14.38 -3.33 -0.82
N VAL A 155 15.55 -3.90 -1.10
CA VAL A 155 15.91 -5.24 -0.61
C VAL A 155 15.92 -5.30 0.90
N LYS A 156 16.43 -4.27 1.58
CA LYS A 156 16.37 -4.18 3.05
C LYS A 156 14.94 -4.17 3.55
N LYS A 157 14.06 -3.35 2.97
CA LYS A 157 12.63 -3.29 3.31
C LYS A 157 11.94 -4.64 3.09
N GLN A 158 12.23 -5.33 1.98
CA GLN A 158 11.70 -6.67 1.73
C GLN A 158 12.22 -7.70 2.74
N LYS A 159 13.53 -7.70 3.05
CA LYS A 159 14.10 -8.62 4.04
C LYS A 159 13.48 -8.48 5.42
N LEU A 160 13.16 -7.25 5.84
CA LEU A 160 12.43 -6.99 7.08
C LEU A 160 11.05 -7.66 7.05
N ARG A 161 10.27 -7.45 5.98
CA ARG A 161 8.96 -8.09 5.79
C ARG A 161 8.99 -9.62 5.84
N PHE A 162 10.12 -10.23 5.49
CA PHE A 162 10.29 -11.68 5.56
C PHE A 162 10.94 -12.18 6.86
N ALA A 163 11.64 -11.33 7.61
CA ALA A 163 12.42 -11.72 8.79
C ALA A 163 11.54 -12.22 9.94
N GLU A 164 10.24 -12.07 9.80
CA GLU A 164 9.28 -12.15 10.91
C GLU A 164 8.19 -13.21 10.62
N GLN A 165 8.27 -13.90 9.47
CA GLN A 165 7.49 -15.11 9.14
C GLN A 165 8.24 -16.41 9.48
#